data_AF-A0A922ZFI9-F1
#
_entry.id   AF-A0A922ZFI9-F1
#
_cell.length_a   1.000
_cell.length_b   1.000
_cell.length_c   1.000
_cell.angle_alpha   90.00
_cell.angle_beta   90.00
_cell.angle_gamma   90.00
#
_symmetry.space_group_name_H-M   'P 1'
#
loop_
_entity.id
_entity.type
_entity.pdbx_description
1 polymer ?
#
loop_
_entity_poly.entity_id
_entity_poly.type
_entity_poly.pdbx_seq_one_letter_code
_entity_poly.pdbx_strand_id
1 'polypeptide(L)'
;MLSGAKHLDFKVFETLHFVQGDNWRDFSEVSFSNILNRRRFNNMKNNMIIVLILIIIPIIGFSQDKTTPVPEYGWKHGLVAGLTLTQVAFTDWAQGGENALSYTFSADGKSVDDEEVSNWSNNYKFAFGQTRLGGQTLRKTDDIIDVSSVYIYKVCTYINPYASVSLKTQFAKGYIYPRQDSSVQVSAFFDPAYLTQSAGIGYQPIKEIKTRLGVGLREVITNNFSLYYTDDPKTNDKIEKTTIDGGMESVTEVEWQMEDNVLFTSKLELFAPFKTIDEIIVRNNSSVTAKVGKYITAILNVQLINEKKVTPRTQVKETIALGLSYTIF
;
A
#
# COMPACT_ATOMS: atom_id res chain seq x y z
N MET A 1 21.15 37.76 -63.24
CA MET A 1 21.54 37.33 -64.61
C MET A 1 22.79 36.48 -64.45
N LEU A 2 22.66 35.17 -64.30
CA LEU A 2 22.56 34.12 -65.33
C LEU A 2 23.89 33.75 -66.01
N SER A 3 24.17 32.44 -65.94
CA SER A 3 24.99 31.62 -66.84
C SER A 3 26.51 31.63 -66.64
N GLY A 4 27.24 30.51 -66.58
CA GLY A 4 26.88 29.10 -66.75
C GLY A 4 28.10 28.26 -67.19
N ALA A 5 28.02 26.95 -66.91
CA ALA A 5 28.67 25.80 -67.61
C ALA A 5 30.22 25.67 -67.51
N LYS A 6 30.83 24.62 -66.92
CA LYS A 6 30.87 23.15 -67.17
C LYS A 6 32.20 22.72 -67.85
N HIS A 7 32.89 21.74 -67.25
CA HIS A 7 33.65 20.59 -67.81
C HIS A 7 34.81 20.22 -66.83
N LEU A 8 34.88 19.03 -66.21
CA LEU A 8 35.28 17.69 -66.74
C LEU A 8 36.62 17.80 -67.49
N ASP A 9 37.72 17.10 -67.20
CA ASP A 9 37.89 15.72 -66.76
C ASP A 9 39.37 15.41 -66.40
N PHE A 10 39.57 14.37 -65.59
CA PHE A 10 40.58 13.28 -65.73
C PHE A 10 42.08 13.49 -65.37
N LYS A 11 42.54 12.54 -64.51
CA LYS A 11 43.73 11.66 -64.65
C LYS A 11 45.13 12.24 -64.36
N VAL A 12 46.15 11.53 -63.85
CA VAL A 12 46.45 10.29 -63.08
C VAL A 12 47.92 10.46 -62.61
N PHE A 13 48.38 9.59 -61.70
CA PHE A 13 49.77 9.10 -61.50
C PHE A 13 50.66 10.08 -60.73
N GLU A 14 51.49 9.70 -59.76
CA GLU A 14 52.38 8.53 -59.66
C GLU A 14 52.52 8.10 -58.17
N THR A 15 52.47 6.80 -57.84
CA THR A 15 53.56 5.80 -57.84
C THR A 15 54.58 6.01 -56.71
N LEU A 16 54.57 5.10 -55.72
CA LEU A 16 55.79 4.57 -55.11
C LEU A 16 55.53 3.13 -54.64
N HIS A 17 56.34 2.24 -55.21
CA HIS A 17 56.34 0.79 -55.07
C HIS A 17 57.15 0.32 -53.84
N PHE A 18 57.01 -1.00 -53.60
CA PHE A 18 57.91 -1.94 -52.91
C PHE A 18 57.75 -2.04 -51.38
N VAL A 19 57.60 -3.20 -50.73
CA VAL A 19 58.06 -4.57 -51.03
C VAL A 19 57.07 -5.63 -50.48
N GLN A 20 57.00 -6.75 -51.20
CA GLN A 20 56.31 -8.02 -50.93
C GLN A 20 56.53 -8.66 -49.54
N GLY A 21 55.49 -9.34 -49.07
CA GLY A 21 55.55 -10.44 -48.11
C GLY A 21 54.30 -11.31 -48.27
N ASP A 22 54.46 -12.44 -48.95
CA ASP A 22 53.43 -13.42 -49.30
C ASP A 22 52.85 -14.13 -48.07
N ASN A 23 51.51 -14.22 -47.94
CA ASN A 23 50.77 -15.45 -48.27
C ASN A 23 49.31 -15.41 -47.85
N TRP A 24 48.53 -16.03 -48.73
CA TRP A 24 47.08 -16.07 -48.84
C TRP A 24 46.40 -17.04 -47.87
N ARG A 25 45.16 -16.67 -47.49
CA ARG A 25 43.93 -17.48 -47.29
C ARG A 25 43.07 -16.81 -46.20
N ASP A 26 41.77 -16.55 -46.34
CA ASP A 26 40.79 -16.73 -47.42
C ASP A 26 39.64 -15.75 -47.14
N PHE A 27 39.16 -15.10 -48.20
CA PHE A 27 37.75 -14.89 -48.59
C PHE A 27 36.70 -14.56 -47.50
N SER A 28 36.18 -13.32 -47.50
CA SER A 28 34.90 -12.89 -48.16
C SER A 28 33.65 -13.44 -47.43
N GLU A 29 32.57 -12.74 -47.13
CA GLU A 29 32.00 -11.49 -47.63
C GLU A 29 30.73 -11.20 -46.78
N VAL A 30 30.38 -9.91 -46.65
CA VAL A 30 29.03 -9.31 -46.80
C VAL A 30 27.93 -9.75 -45.79
N SER A 31 27.56 -8.90 -44.82
CA SER A 31 26.67 -7.71 -44.88
C SER A 31 25.16 -7.99 -44.67
N PHE A 32 24.64 -7.41 -43.60
CA PHE A 32 23.37 -6.69 -43.44
C PHE A 32 22.09 -7.22 -44.13
N SER A 33 21.17 -7.75 -43.32
CA SER A 33 20.01 -7.01 -42.79
C SER A 33 18.71 -7.82 -42.73
N ASN A 34 18.01 -7.61 -41.61
CA ASN A 34 16.56 -7.70 -41.39
C ASN A 34 15.86 -9.05 -41.57
N ILE A 35 15.28 -9.56 -40.47
CA ILE A 35 13.83 -9.77 -40.35
C ILE A 35 13.47 -9.84 -38.86
N LEU A 36 12.53 -8.98 -38.49
CA LEU A 36 11.77 -9.00 -37.25
C LEU A 36 11.03 -10.33 -37.09
N ASN A 37 11.11 -10.97 -35.93
CA ASN A 37 9.90 -11.51 -35.33
C ASN A 37 9.96 -11.68 -33.80
N ARG A 38 8.86 -11.30 -33.18
CA ARG A 38 8.57 -11.32 -31.75
C ARG A 38 8.38 -12.76 -31.23
N ARG A 39 8.90 -13.04 -30.03
CA ARG A 39 8.18 -13.56 -28.83
C ARG A 39 9.25 -13.98 -27.79
N ARG A 40 9.39 -13.26 -26.68
CA ARG A 40 8.63 -13.30 -25.41
C ARG A 40 9.11 -14.41 -24.46
N PHE A 41 9.47 -13.94 -23.26
CA PHE A 41 9.49 -14.58 -21.93
C PHE A 41 10.77 -15.26 -21.42
N ASN A 42 11.15 -14.74 -20.24
CA ASN A 42 11.92 -15.31 -19.14
C ASN A 42 13.45 -15.19 -19.19
N ASN A 43 13.96 -14.22 -18.41
CA ASN A 43 14.83 -14.51 -17.25
C ASN A 43 15.24 -13.20 -16.55
N MET A 44 14.50 -12.80 -15.52
CA MET A 44 15.06 -11.99 -14.43
C MET A 44 15.13 -12.90 -13.21
N LYS A 45 16.23 -13.64 -13.10
CA LYS A 45 16.69 -14.19 -11.83
C LYS A 45 17.67 -13.20 -11.23
N ASN A 46 17.57 -13.05 -9.91
CA ASN A 46 18.49 -12.35 -9.00
C ASN A 46 18.20 -10.86 -8.80
N ASN A 47 17.44 -10.54 -7.75
CA ASN A 47 17.88 -9.71 -6.62
C ASN A 47 16.69 -9.32 -5.74
N MET A 48 16.33 -10.17 -4.77
CA MET A 48 15.70 -9.79 -3.49
C MET A 48 15.50 -11.04 -2.64
N ILE A 49 16.55 -11.44 -1.93
CA ILE A 49 16.44 -12.30 -0.74
C ILE A 49 17.36 -11.66 0.31
N ILE A 50 16.76 -10.94 1.26
CA ILE A 50 17.32 -10.85 2.61
C ILE A 50 16.24 -11.36 3.56
N VAL A 51 16.68 -12.34 4.32
CA VAL A 51 16.01 -13.19 5.28
C VAL A 51 15.65 -12.40 6.54
N LEU A 52 14.44 -12.60 7.08
CA LEU A 52 14.24 -12.62 8.53
C LEU A 52 13.34 -13.82 8.89
N ILE A 53 13.95 -15.01 8.90
CA ILE A 53 13.47 -16.20 9.58
C ILE A 53 14.28 -16.31 10.87
N LEU A 54 13.60 -16.24 12.02
CA LEU A 54 13.93 -16.65 13.40
C LEU A 54 13.10 -15.73 14.30
N ILE A 55 12.20 -16.18 15.17
CA ILE A 55 12.41 -17.18 16.21
C ILE A 55 11.07 -17.90 16.52
N ILE A 56 11.06 -19.23 16.47
CA ILE A 56 10.09 -20.06 17.20
C ILE A 56 10.69 -20.26 18.59
N ILE A 57 10.17 -19.55 19.61
CA ILE A 57 10.41 -19.87 21.02
C ILE A 57 9.29 -20.83 21.46
N PRO A 58 9.59 -21.95 22.12
CA PRO A 58 8.58 -22.72 22.82
C PRO A 58 8.07 -21.87 24.00
N ILE A 59 6.77 -21.57 23.99
CA ILE A 59 6.08 -20.86 25.08
C ILE A 59 6.13 -21.76 26.32
N ILE A 60 7.07 -21.50 27.23
CA ILE A 60 7.02 -22.04 28.59
C ILE A 60 6.08 -21.12 29.36
N GLY A 61 4.93 -21.68 29.75
CA GLY A 61 3.88 -20.97 30.45
C GLY A 61 4.35 -20.44 31.81
N PHE A 62 4.23 -19.14 32.00
CA PHE A 62 4.13 -18.53 33.31
C PHE A 62 2.64 -18.27 33.58
N SER A 63 2.04 -19.12 34.41
CA SER A 63 0.77 -18.83 35.05
C SER A 63 1.03 -17.77 36.11
N GLN A 64 0.64 -16.52 35.84
CA GLN A 64 0.46 -15.52 36.89
C GLN A 64 -0.98 -15.62 37.36
N ASP A 65 -1.18 -15.95 38.64
CA ASP A 65 -2.46 -15.78 39.33
C ASP A 65 -2.83 -14.29 39.28
N LYS A 66 -3.63 -13.92 38.28
CA LYS A 66 -4.32 -12.64 38.25
C LYS A 66 -5.60 -12.82 39.05
N THR A 67 -5.67 -12.18 40.21
CA THR A 67 -6.93 -11.89 40.89
C THR A 67 -7.93 -11.40 39.83
N THR A 68 -9.01 -12.15 39.61
CA THR A 68 -9.97 -11.85 38.55
C THR A 68 -10.61 -10.49 38.85
N PRO A 69 -10.30 -9.43 38.08
CA PRO A 69 -10.98 -8.16 38.27
C PRO A 69 -12.47 -8.38 37.96
N VAL A 70 -13.35 -7.80 38.78
CA VAL A 70 -14.79 -7.78 38.49
C VAL A 70 -14.97 -7.19 37.09
N PRO A 71 -15.72 -7.86 36.18
CA PRO A 71 -15.91 -7.34 34.84
C PRO A 71 -16.62 -5.99 34.90
N GLU A 72 -15.93 -4.96 34.43
CA GLU A 72 -16.50 -3.64 34.23
C GLU A 72 -17.18 -3.60 32.87
N TYR A 73 -18.52 -3.62 32.91
CA TYR A 73 -19.42 -3.57 31.76
C TYR A 73 -19.63 -2.14 31.24
N GLY A 74 -20.14 -2.02 30.02
CA GLY A 74 -20.34 -0.75 29.33
C GLY A 74 -19.18 -0.31 28.44
N TRP A 75 -19.41 0.84 27.79
CA TRP A 75 -18.52 1.37 26.77
C TRP A 75 -17.18 1.86 27.32
N LYS A 76 -16.11 1.29 26.79
CA LYS A 76 -14.73 1.75 26.98
C LYS A 76 -14.26 2.44 25.70
N HIS A 77 -13.87 3.69 25.84
CA HIS A 77 -13.42 4.52 24.72
C HIS A 77 -11.91 4.73 24.81
N GLY A 78 -11.26 4.71 23.65
CA GLY A 78 -9.87 5.08 23.48
C GLY A 78 -9.73 6.00 22.27
N LEU A 79 -8.96 7.07 22.40
CA LEU A 79 -8.63 7.94 21.27
C LEU A 79 -7.19 8.43 21.37
N VAL A 80 -6.41 8.20 20.31
CA VAL A 80 -5.03 8.66 20.17
C VAL A 80 -4.96 9.63 19.00
N ALA A 81 -4.53 10.86 19.27
CA ALA A 81 -4.18 11.81 18.23
C ALA A 81 -2.66 11.81 18.01
N GLY A 82 -2.25 11.92 16.75
CA GLY A 82 -0.85 11.89 16.34
C GLY A 82 -0.51 13.01 15.36
N LEU A 83 0.73 13.51 15.47
CA LEU A 83 1.36 14.38 14.50
C LEU A 83 2.76 13.85 14.21
N THR A 84 2.98 13.42 12.98
CA THR A 84 4.29 13.02 12.48
C THR A 84 4.88 14.15 11.66
N LEU A 85 6.16 14.48 11.88
CA LEU A 85 6.88 15.52 11.14
C LEU A 85 8.24 14.98 10.69
N THR A 86 8.55 15.13 9.41
CA THR A 86 9.85 14.82 8.84
C THR A 86 10.34 16.01 8.04
N GLN A 87 11.53 16.51 8.37
CA GLN A 87 12.14 17.64 7.66
C GLN A 87 13.59 17.32 7.31
N VAL A 88 13.96 17.64 6.08
CA VAL A 88 15.34 17.69 5.60
C VAL A 88 15.55 19.06 4.96
N ALA A 89 16.56 19.80 5.41
CA ALA A 89 16.84 21.15 4.93
C ALA A 89 18.33 21.31 4.65
N PHE A 90 18.63 21.84 3.46
CA PHE A 90 19.96 22.13 2.97
C PHE A 90 20.09 23.65 2.75
N THR A 91 21.21 24.22 3.14
CA THR A 91 21.60 25.61 2.85
C THR A 91 23.09 25.60 2.53
N ASP A 92 23.46 26.09 1.34
CA ASP A 92 24.84 26.08 0.82
C ASP A 92 25.54 24.71 0.90
N TRP A 93 24.76 23.63 0.73
CA TRP A 93 25.24 22.27 0.87
C TRP A 93 25.91 21.78 -0.41
N ALA A 94 27.24 21.79 -0.42
CA ALA A 94 28.05 21.50 -1.60
C ALA A 94 27.92 20.07 -2.16
N GLN A 95 27.45 19.10 -1.37
CA GLN A 95 27.32 17.70 -1.80
C GLN A 95 26.01 17.42 -2.56
N GLY A 96 25.14 18.43 -2.73
CA GLY A 96 23.81 18.27 -3.32
C GLY A 96 22.80 17.62 -2.37
N GLY A 97 21.53 17.69 -2.74
CA GLY A 97 20.39 17.23 -1.94
C GLY A 97 19.12 18.00 -2.28
N GLU A 98 17.97 17.44 -1.92
CA GLU A 98 16.68 18.12 -2.05
C GLU A 98 16.04 18.31 -0.69
N ASN A 99 15.58 19.54 -0.43
CA ASN A 99 14.80 19.84 0.77
C ASN A 99 13.53 18.98 0.79
N ALA A 100 13.14 18.48 1.95
CA ALA A 100 11.92 17.72 2.12
C ALA A 100 11.19 18.19 3.36
N LEU A 101 9.87 18.30 3.26
CA LEU A 101 9.00 18.53 4.40
C LEU A 101 7.80 17.60 4.27
N SER A 102 7.57 16.77 5.27
CA SER A 102 6.44 15.87 5.35
C SER A 102 5.76 16.03 6.70
N TYR A 103 4.43 16.00 6.69
CA TYR A 103 3.63 15.93 7.90
C TYR A 103 2.46 14.98 7.70
N THR A 104 2.08 14.31 8.79
CA THR A 104 0.86 13.48 8.84
C THR A 104 0.16 13.71 10.17
N PHE A 105 -1.10 14.12 10.11
CA PHE A 105 -2.02 14.11 11.24
C PHE A 105 -2.76 12.78 11.26
N SER A 106 -2.89 12.17 12.45
CA SER A 106 -3.69 10.97 12.64
C SER A 106 -4.62 11.09 13.85
N ALA A 107 -5.74 10.39 13.79
CA ALA A 107 -6.61 10.14 14.92
C ALA A 107 -7.09 8.68 14.82
N ASP A 108 -6.67 7.86 15.78
CA ASP A 108 -6.99 6.44 15.88
C ASP A 108 -7.82 6.24 17.15
N GLY A 109 -9.06 5.78 17.01
CA GLY A 109 -10.02 5.61 18.08
C GLY A 109 -10.66 4.23 18.08
N LYS A 110 -11.06 3.78 19.27
CA LYS A 110 -11.71 2.49 19.51
C LYS A 110 -12.74 2.64 20.62
N SER A 111 -13.95 2.17 20.39
CA SER A 111 -15.01 2.09 21.40
C SER A 111 -15.43 0.63 21.52
N VAL A 112 -15.31 0.04 22.70
CA VAL A 112 -15.64 -1.38 22.94
C VAL A 112 -16.63 -1.48 24.08
N ASP A 113 -17.73 -2.17 23.83
CA ASP A 113 -18.69 -2.64 24.83
C ASP A 113 -18.52 -4.16 24.97
N ASP A 114 -17.93 -4.60 26.07
CA ASP A 114 -17.59 -6.01 26.31
C ASP A 114 -18.42 -6.58 27.45
N GLU A 115 -19.53 -7.22 27.08
CA GLU A 115 -20.55 -7.75 27.98
C GLU A 115 -20.38 -9.27 28.16
N GLU A 116 -21.14 -9.89 29.07
CA GLU A 116 -21.06 -11.34 29.30
C GLU A 116 -21.34 -12.15 28.02
N VAL A 117 -22.35 -11.74 27.25
CA VAL A 117 -22.86 -12.47 26.07
C VAL A 117 -22.48 -11.84 24.73
N SER A 118 -21.90 -10.64 24.73
CA SER A 118 -21.59 -9.91 23.50
C SER A 118 -20.31 -9.10 23.59
N ASN A 119 -19.71 -8.84 22.43
CA ASN A 119 -18.66 -7.84 22.27
C ASN A 119 -19.01 -6.96 21.08
N TRP A 120 -19.14 -5.65 21.31
CA TRP A 120 -19.38 -4.67 20.26
C TRP A 120 -18.22 -3.70 20.18
N SER A 121 -17.46 -3.77 19.09
CA SER A 121 -16.29 -2.93 18.84
C SER A 121 -16.54 -1.99 17.68
N ASN A 122 -16.29 -0.71 17.89
CA ASN A 122 -16.23 0.31 16.84
C ASN A 122 -14.80 0.82 16.73
N ASN A 123 -14.23 0.83 15.53
CA ASN A 123 -12.91 1.39 15.26
C ASN A 123 -13.05 2.59 14.32
N TYR A 124 -12.28 3.65 14.57
CA TYR A 124 -12.25 4.86 13.79
C TYR A 124 -10.80 5.22 13.52
N LYS A 125 -10.44 5.42 12.25
CA LYS A 125 -9.10 5.81 11.85
C LYS A 125 -9.19 6.92 10.83
N PHE A 126 -8.53 8.02 11.15
CA PHE A 126 -8.40 9.18 10.30
C PHE A 126 -6.92 9.49 10.12
N ALA A 127 -6.49 9.71 8.89
CA ALA A 127 -5.14 10.17 8.62
C ALA A 127 -5.12 11.11 7.43
N PHE A 128 -4.38 12.21 7.55
CA PHE A 128 -4.13 13.12 6.44
C PHE A 128 -2.68 13.58 6.47
N GLY A 129 -1.98 13.40 5.35
CA GLY A 129 -0.56 13.71 5.25
C GLY A 129 -0.18 14.23 3.87
N GLN A 130 0.79 15.12 3.87
CA GLN A 130 1.34 15.72 2.66
C GLN A 130 2.85 15.84 2.75
N THR A 131 3.49 15.72 1.60
CA THR A 131 4.94 15.88 1.45
C THR A 131 5.25 16.88 0.35
N ARG A 132 6.21 17.76 0.63
CA ARG A 132 6.90 18.60 -0.35
C ARG A 132 8.31 18.06 -0.51
N LEU A 133 8.73 17.83 -1.75
CA LEU A 133 10.08 17.41 -2.10
C LEU A 133 10.68 18.43 -3.09
N GLY A 134 11.84 18.96 -2.74
CA GLY A 134 12.53 20.02 -3.49
C GLY A 134 11.63 21.22 -3.75
N GLY A 135 11.59 21.67 -5.01
CA GLY A 135 10.73 22.75 -5.48
C GLY A 135 9.31 22.33 -5.86
N GLN A 136 8.91 21.08 -5.62
CA GLN A 136 7.58 20.59 -6.00
C GLN A 136 6.47 21.17 -5.11
N THR A 137 5.24 21.11 -5.59
CA THR A 137 4.06 21.41 -4.77
C THR A 137 3.83 20.33 -3.71
N LEU A 138 3.03 20.64 -2.68
CA LEU A 138 2.63 19.63 -1.69
C LEU A 138 1.84 18.52 -2.36
N ARG A 139 2.27 17.28 -2.17
CA ARG A 139 1.61 16.07 -2.69
C ARG A 139 1.03 15.27 -1.54
N LYS A 140 -0.18 14.77 -1.73
CA LYS A 140 -0.89 13.93 -0.75
C LYS A 140 -0.17 12.60 -0.57
N THR A 141 0.12 12.20 0.67
CA THR A 141 0.77 10.92 1.02
C THR A 141 -0.11 10.01 1.85
N ASP A 142 -1.04 10.61 2.61
CA ASP A 142 -2.03 9.93 3.43
C ASP A 142 -3.37 10.64 3.32
N ASP A 143 -4.44 9.89 3.17
CA ASP A 143 -5.81 10.39 3.18
C ASP A 143 -6.76 9.21 3.42
N ILE A 144 -7.09 8.99 4.68
CA ILE A 144 -7.81 7.80 5.14
C ILE A 144 -8.95 8.25 6.04
N ILE A 145 -10.13 7.74 5.73
CA ILE A 145 -11.26 7.53 6.62
C ILE A 145 -11.48 6.02 6.64
N ASP A 146 -11.27 5.37 7.78
CA ASP A 146 -11.58 3.95 7.97
C ASP A 146 -12.39 3.81 9.25
N VAL A 147 -13.66 3.46 9.11
CA VAL A 147 -14.58 3.27 10.22
C VAL A 147 -15.18 1.88 10.12
N SER A 148 -15.21 1.15 11.23
CA SER A 148 -15.80 -0.18 11.26
C SER A 148 -16.54 -0.44 12.55
N SER A 149 -17.55 -1.29 12.47
CA SER A 149 -18.33 -1.79 13.59
C SER A 149 -18.38 -3.32 13.49
N VAL A 150 -18.03 -4.00 14.56
CA VAL A 150 -18.00 -5.47 14.67
C VAL A 150 -18.77 -5.87 15.90
N TYR A 151 -19.75 -6.75 15.72
CA TYR A 151 -20.53 -7.37 16.78
C TYR A 151 -20.23 -8.86 16.83
N ILE A 152 -19.87 -9.37 18.00
CA ILE A 152 -19.61 -10.79 18.27
C ILE A 152 -20.58 -11.27 19.36
N TYR A 153 -21.24 -12.39 19.13
CA TYR A 153 -22.09 -13.05 20.14
C TYR A 153 -21.35 -14.24 20.76
N LYS A 154 -21.16 -14.20 22.08
CA LYS A 154 -20.29 -15.13 22.82
C LYS A 154 -21.03 -16.43 23.15
N VAL A 155 -20.86 -17.43 22.29
CA VAL A 155 -21.44 -18.79 22.45
C VAL A 155 -20.40 -19.79 22.94
N CYS A 156 -19.16 -19.68 22.45
CA CYS A 156 -18.05 -20.56 22.83
C CYS A 156 -16.85 -19.72 23.31
N THR A 157 -15.89 -20.38 23.95
CA THR A 157 -14.69 -19.69 24.47
C THR A 157 -13.85 -19.04 23.36
N TYR A 158 -13.65 -19.71 22.23
CA TYR A 158 -12.73 -19.23 21.18
C TYR A 158 -13.39 -18.97 19.83
N ILE A 159 -14.54 -19.58 19.53
CA ILE A 159 -15.20 -19.52 18.22
C ILE A 159 -16.59 -18.94 18.39
N ASN A 160 -16.84 -17.75 17.86
CA ASN A 160 -18.07 -17.02 18.11
C ASN A 160 -18.64 -16.43 16.81
N PRO A 161 -19.95 -16.49 16.57
CA PRO A 161 -20.55 -15.82 15.43
C PRO A 161 -20.32 -14.30 15.49
N TYR A 162 -20.08 -13.68 14.33
CA TYR A 162 -19.93 -12.23 14.19
C TYR A 162 -20.76 -11.68 13.03
N ALA A 163 -21.06 -10.39 13.13
CA ALA A 163 -21.49 -9.53 12.03
C ALA A 163 -20.66 -8.25 12.04
N SER A 164 -20.35 -7.69 10.87
CA SER A 164 -19.60 -6.45 10.77
C SER A 164 -19.97 -5.59 9.58
N VAL A 165 -19.70 -4.30 9.72
CA VAL A 165 -19.74 -3.31 8.65
C VAL A 165 -18.47 -2.46 8.70
N SER A 166 -17.87 -2.18 7.56
CA SER A 166 -16.73 -1.28 7.45
C SER A 166 -16.89 -0.33 6.27
N LEU A 167 -16.48 0.92 6.46
CA LEU A 167 -16.47 1.98 5.47
C LEU A 167 -15.04 2.51 5.36
N LYS A 168 -14.45 2.44 4.17
CA LYS A 168 -13.16 3.06 3.86
C LYS A 168 -13.33 4.11 2.78
N THR A 169 -12.84 5.31 3.00
CA THR A 169 -12.85 6.41 2.02
C THR A 169 -11.79 7.46 2.37
N GLN A 170 -11.91 8.66 1.83
CA GLN A 170 -10.92 9.73 1.89
C GLN A 170 -11.58 11.12 1.87
N PHE A 171 -10.86 12.13 2.35
CA PHE A 171 -11.36 13.50 2.49
C PHE A 171 -11.01 14.42 1.32
N ALA A 172 -9.77 14.37 0.87
CA ALA A 172 -9.20 15.40 0.00
C ALA A 172 -9.06 14.93 -1.46
N LYS A 173 -8.90 15.90 -2.36
CA LYS A 173 -8.61 15.61 -3.77
C LYS A 173 -7.26 14.90 -3.88
N GLY A 174 -7.25 13.73 -4.54
CA GLY A 174 -6.04 12.98 -4.83
C GLY A 174 -5.59 13.17 -6.27
N TYR A 175 -4.27 13.20 -6.49
CA TYR A 175 -3.68 13.43 -7.80
C TYR A 175 -2.56 12.42 -8.07
N ILE A 176 -2.50 11.93 -9.31
CA ILE A 176 -1.28 11.32 -9.85
C ILE A 176 -0.51 12.37 -10.63
N TYR A 177 0.82 12.21 -10.69
CA TYR A 177 1.72 13.16 -11.35
C TYR A 177 2.53 12.42 -12.44
N PRO A 178 1.96 12.19 -13.64
CA PRO A 178 2.64 11.48 -14.71
C PRO A 178 3.88 12.21 -15.23
N ARG A 179 3.92 13.52 -15.05
CA ARG A 179 5.05 14.42 -15.37
C ARG A 179 5.18 15.46 -14.26
N GLN A 180 6.32 16.12 -14.17
CA GLN A 180 6.62 17.08 -13.10
C GLN A 180 5.59 18.22 -13.01
N ASP A 181 5.12 18.73 -14.16
CA ASP A 181 4.17 19.86 -14.26
C ASP A 181 2.75 19.43 -14.62
N SER A 182 2.43 18.13 -14.48
CA SER A 182 1.10 17.60 -14.79
C SER A 182 0.52 16.90 -13.57
N SER A 183 -0.74 17.21 -13.29
CA SER A 183 -1.51 16.52 -12.26
C SER A 183 -2.84 16.06 -12.85
N VAL A 184 -3.17 14.78 -12.67
CA VAL A 184 -4.48 14.23 -13.01
C VAL A 184 -5.19 13.87 -11.71
N GLN A 185 -6.36 14.44 -11.48
CA GLN A 185 -7.15 14.11 -10.31
C GLN A 185 -7.70 12.69 -10.44
N VAL A 186 -7.53 11.88 -9.40
CA VAL A 186 -7.94 10.47 -9.37
C VAL A 186 -8.89 10.15 -8.23
N SER A 187 -9.13 11.10 -7.33
CA SER A 187 -10.08 10.92 -6.23
C SER A 187 -10.49 12.26 -5.60
N ALA A 188 -11.57 12.24 -4.83
CA ALA A 188 -12.09 13.38 -4.06
C ALA A 188 -12.72 12.90 -2.75
N PHE A 189 -13.37 13.82 -2.02
CA PHE A 189 -14.17 13.49 -0.84
C PHE A 189 -15.19 12.40 -1.17
N PHE A 190 -15.16 11.30 -0.44
CA PHE A 190 -16.09 10.17 -0.60
C PHE A 190 -16.07 9.50 -2.00
N ASP A 191 -15.00 9.67 -2.78
CA ASP A 191 -14.91 9.16 -4.15
C ASP A 191 -13.47 8.65 -4.41
N PRO A 192 -13.20 7.35 -4.20
CA PRO A 192 -14.16 6.26 -3.95
C PRO A 192 -14.55 6.08 -2.47
N ALA A 193 -15.68 5.43 -2.24
CA ALA A 193 -16.07 4.87 -0.95
C ALA A 193 -16.25 3.35 -1.05
N TYR A 194 -15.66 2.62 -0.10
CA TYR A 194 -15.71 1.17 -0.01
C TYR A 194 -16.54 0.79 1.21
N LEU A 195 -17.70 0.19 1.01
CA LEU A 195 -18.53 -0.36 2.08
C LEU A 195 -18.41 -1.88 2.05
N THR A 196 -18.15 -2.51 3.18
CA THR A 196 -18.10 -3.98 3.28
C THR A 196 -18.92 -4.42 4.46
N GLN A 197 -19.93 -5.26 4.22
CA GLN A 197 -20.71 -5.92 5.27
C GLN A 197 -20.38 -7.40 5.25
N SER A 198 -20.22 -8.02 6.42
CA SER A 198 -19.88 -9.44 6.49
C SER A 198 -20.41 -10.10 7.75
N ALA A 199 -20.59 -11.42 7.68
CA ALA A 199 -20.97 -12.25 8.80
C ALA A 199 -20.32 -13.62 8.69
N GLY A 200 -20.06 -14.25 9.83
CA GLY A 200 -19.39 -15.53 9.88
C GLY A 200 -18.94 -15.89 11.28
N ILE A 201 -17.75 -16.46 11.40
CA ILE A 201 -17.14 -16.90 12.66
C ILE A 201 -15.90 -16.06 12.98
N GLY A 202 -15.84 -15.59 14.22
CA GLY A 202 -14.64 -15.05 14.84
C GLY A 202 -13.93 -16.15 15.61
N TYR A 203 -12.60 -16.17 15.50
CA TYR A 203 -11.69 -17.07 16.19
C TYR A 203 -10.67 -16.24 16.97
N GLN A 204 -10.65 -16.41 18.28
CA GLN A 204 -9.74 -15.69 19.19
C GLN A 204 -9.17 -16.66 20.23
N PRO A 205 -8.11 -17.42 19.90
CA PRO A 205 -7.50 -18.37 20.85
C PRO A 205 -6.66 -17.67 21.93
N ILE A 206 -6.11 -16.50 21.61
CA ILE A 206 -5.35 -15.64 22.53
C ILE A 206 -5.82 -14.20 22.39
N LYS A 207 -5.47 -13.34 23.34
CA LYS A 207 -6.02 -11.98 23.46
C LYS A 207 -5.54 -11.08 22.33
N GLU A 208 -4.30 -11.32 21.90
CA GLU A 208 -3.50 -10.53 20.99
C GLU A 208 -3.87 -10.76 19.51
N ILE A 209 -4.53 -11.88 19.18
CA ILE A 209 -4.85 -12.27 17.80
C ILE A 209 -6.34 -12.54 17.66
N LYS A 210 -6.99 -11.78 16.77
CA LYS A 210 -8.40 -11.94 16.41
C LYS A 210 -8.51 -12.21 14.93
N THR A 211 -9.07 -13.34 14.54
CA THR A 211 -9.34 -13.66 13.14
C THR A 211 -10.84 -13.79 12.94
N ARG A 212 -11.37 -13.19 11.88
CA ARG A 212 -12.74 -13.34 11.42
C ARG A 212 -12.72 -13.98 10.04
N LEU A 213 -13.61 -14.94 9.82
CA LEU A 213 -13.80 -15.61 8.55
C LEU A 213 -15.30 -15.70 8.27
N GLY A 214 -15.71 -15.25 7.09
CA GLY A 214 -17.13 -15.21 6.76
C GLY A 214 -17.40 -14.99 5.29
N VAL A 215 -18.67 -14.70 5.01
CA VAL A 215 -19.12 -14.20 3.72
C VAL A 215 -19.43 -12.72 3.86
N GLY A 216 -19.25 -11.98 2.79
CA GLY A 216 -19.51 -10.55 2.78
C GLY A 216 -19.97 -10.01 1.44
N LEU A 217 -20.53 -8.82 1.51
CA LEU A 217 -20.87 -7.96 0.39
C LEU A 217 -19.92 -6.77 0.43
N ARG A 218 -19.20 -6.55 -0.67
CA ARG A 218 -18.33 -5.40 -0.87
C ARG A 218 -18.92 -4.51 -1.94
N GLU A 219 -19.19 -3.27 -1.56
CA GLU A 219 -19.67 -2.21 -2.44
C GLU A 219 -18.56 -1.18 -2.66
N VAL A 220 -18.37 -0.78 -3.91
CA VAL A 220 -17.49 0.35 -4.27
C VAL A 220 -18.37 1.39 -4.93
N ILE A 221 -18.39 2.59 -4.36
CA ILE A 221 -19.22 3.71 -4.81
C ILE A 221 -18.29 4.82 -5.29
N THR A 222 -18.53 5.31 -6.50
CA THR A 222 -17.81 6.42 -7.13
C THR A 222 -18.80 7.44 -7.69
N ASN A 223 -18.31 8.65 -7.98
CA ASN A 223 -19.13 9.66 -8.67
C ASN A 223 -18.48 10.17 -9.95
N ASN A 224 -17.28 10.76 -9.82
CA ASN A 224 -16.52 11.37 -10.92
C ASN A 224 -15.32 10.52 -11.34
N PHE A 225 -14.91 9.54 -10.51
CA PHE A 225 -13.70 8.75 -10.72
C PHE A 225 -13.98 7.27 -11.03
N SER A 226 -15.17 6.97 -11.57
CA SER A 226 -15.60 5.60 -11.90
C SER A 226 -14.61 4.85 -12.78
N LEU A 227 -14.00 5.53 -13.76
CA LEU A 227 -12.97 4.98 -14.66
C LEU A 227 -11.74 4.38 -13.95
N TYR A 228 -11.49 4.75 -12.69
CA TYR A 228 -10.34 4.28 -11.91
C TYR A 228 -10.68 3.14 -10.93
N TYR A 229 -11.97 2.94 -10.60
CA TYR A 229 -12.34 2.05 -9.48
C TYR A 229 -13.51 1.11 -9.77
N THR A 230 -14.49 1.50 -10.59
CA THR A 230 -15.77 0.78 -10.74
C THR A 230 -16.11 0.41 -12.18
N ASP A 231 -15.59 1.14 -13.16
CA ASP A 231 -15.84 0.93 -14.59
C ASP A 231 -15.33 -0.44 -15.06
N ASP A 232 -16.18 -1.21 -15.76
CA ASP A 232 -15.76 -2.44 -16.43
C ASP A 232 -15.48 -2.16 -17.92
N PRO A 233 -14.23 -2.29 -18.41
CA PRO A 233 -13.91 -2.07 -19.82
C PRO A 233 -14.69 -2.97 -20.79
N LYS A 234 -15.37 -4.02 -20.30
CA LYS A 234 -16.21 -4.92 -21.11
C LYS A 234 -17.63 -4.41 -21.31
N THR A 235 -18.09 -3.43 -20.52
CA THR A 235 -19.42 -2.80 -20.67
C THR A 235 -19.30 -1.56 -21.55
N ASN A 236 -19.17 -1.80 -22.86
CA ASN A 236 -18.84 -0.78 -23.88
C ASN A 236 -19.69 0.51 -23.89
N ASP A 237 -20.85 0.54 -23.25
CA ASP A 237 -21.82 1.65 -23.33
C ASP A 237 -22.22 2.25 -21.96
N LYS A 238 -21.60 1.84 -20.85
CA LYS A 238 -21.98 2.31 -19.51
C LYS A 238 -20.77 2.51 -18.61
N ILE A 239 -20.75 3.65 -17.92
CA ILE A 239 -19.81 3.90 -16.82
C ILE A 239 -20.51 3.50 -15.52
N GLU A 240 -20.10 2.38 -14.92
CA GLU A 240 -20.64 1.95 -13.63
C GLU A 240 -20.13 2.85 -12.51
N LYS A 241 -21.06 3.52 -11.81
CA LYS A 241 -20.75 4.29 -10.59
C LYS A 241 -20.67 3.43 -9.34
N THR A 242 -21.15 2.19 -9.41
CA THR A 242 -21.23 1.31 -8.25
C THR A 242 -20.97 -0.12 -8.66
N THR A 243 -20.11 -0.82 -7.92
CA THR A 243 -19.93 -2.27 -8.04
C THR A 243 -20.33 -2.95 -6.75
N ILE A 244 -21.04 -4.07 -6.84
CA ILE A 244 -21.42 -4.90 -5.70
C ILE A 244 -20.89 -6.31 -5.96
N ASP A 245 -19.98 -6.75 -5.10
CA ASP A 245 -19.34 -8.06 -5.15
C ASP A 245 -19.65 -8.84 -3.87
N GLY A 246 -20.31 -9.99 -4.01
CA GLY A 246 -20.38 -10.99 -2.94
C GLY A 246 -19.12 -11.85 -2.93
N GLY A 247 -18.65 -12.23 -1.75
CA GLY A 247 -17.41 -12.99 -1.63
C GLY A 247 -17.15 -13.58 -0.24
N MET A 248 -16.01 -14.24 -0.11
CA MET A 248 -15.46 -14.65 1.18
C MET A 248 -14.60 -13.52 1.75
N GLU A 249 -14.70 -13.28 3.04
CA GLU A 249 -13.88 -12.31 3.76
C GLU A 249 -13.08 -13.00 4.86
N SER A 250 -11.81 -12.62 5.02
CA SER A 250 -11.06 -12.86 6.23
C SER A 250 -10.40 -11.59 6.73
N VAL A 251 -10.56 -11.29 8.01
CA VAL A 251 -9.89 -10.17 8.69
C VAL A 251 -9.13 -10.69 9.89
N THR A 252 -7.82 -10.51 9.90
CA THR A 252 -6.95 -10.84 11.05
C THR A 252 -6.35 -9.58 11.62
N GLU A 253 -6.57 -9.38 12.92
CA GLU A 253 -6.06 -8.25 13.70
C GLU A 253 -5.12 -8.80 14.78
N VAL A 254 -3.92 -8.22 14.84
CA VAL A 254 -2.90 -8.50 15.84
C VAL A 254 -2.64 -7.21 16.61
N GLU A 255 -2.71 -7.27 17.93
CA GLU A 255 -2.35 -6.20 18.85
C GLU A 255 -1.47 -6.81 19.94
N TRP A 256 -0.15 -6.69 19.79
CA TRP A 256 0.82 -7.34 20.64
C TRP A 256 1.70 -6.30 21.33
N GLN A 257 1.48 -6.14 22.64
CA GLN A 257 2.39 -5.38 23.51
C GLN A 257 3.67 -6.20 23.71
N MET A 258 4.70 -5.91 22.92
CA MET A 258 5.96 -6.68 22.95
C MET A 258 6.79 -6.33 24.18
N GLU A 259 6.79 -5.05 24.55
CA GLU A 259 7.40 -4.46 25.74
C GLU A 259 6.52 -3.31 26.21
N ASP A 260 6.64 -2.81 27.45
CA ASP A 260 5.79 -1.73 27.97
C ASP A 260 5.78 -0.46 27.10
N ASN A 261 6.88 -0.21 26.39
CA ASN A 261 7.05 0.93 25.48
C ASN A 261 7.01 0.53 24.00
N VAL A 262 6.80 -0.74 23.63
CA VAL A 262 6.78 -1.20 22.23
C VAL A 262 5.51 -1.97 21.92
N LEU A 263 4.69 -1.42 21.03
CA LEU A 263 3.45 -2.03 20.54
C LEU A 263 3.59 -2.43 19.08
N PHE A 264 3.30 -3.68 18.76
CA PHE A 264 3.09 -4.14 17.40
C PHE A 264 1.60 -4.24 17.10
N THR A 265 1.16 -3.66 15.99
CA THR A 265 -0.19 -3.84 15.46
C THR A 265 -0.13 -4.31 14.02
N SER A 266 -1.05 -5.19 13.62
CA SER A 266 -1.21 -5.62 12.24
C SER A 266 -2.67 -5.89 11.93
N LYS A 267 -3.16 -5.37 10.81
CA LYS A 267 -4.49 -5.68 10.28
C LYS A 267 -4.33 -6.21 8.87
N LEU A 268 -4.69 -7.47 8.66
CA LEU A 268 -4.74 -8.13 7.36
C LEU A 268 -6.20 -8.36 6.97
N GLU A 269 -6.59 -7.80 5.83
CA GLU A 269 -7.93 -7.94 5.25
C GLU A 269 -7.79 -8.64 3.89
N LEU A 270 -8.51 -9.73 3.73
CA LEU A 270 -8.60 -10.53 2.52
C LEU A 270 -10.05 -10.58 2.08
N PHE A 271 -10.33 -10.26 0.82
CA PHE A 271 -11.64 -10.42 0.23
C PHE A 271 -11.52 -11.15 -1.12
N ALA A 272 -12.21 -12.27 -1.26
CA ALA A 272 -12.22 -13.08 -2.47
C ALA A 272 -13.63 -13.00 -3.11
N PRO A 273 -13.82 -12.16 -4.14
CA PRO A 273 -15.12 -12.06 -4.82
C PRO A 273 -15.48 -13.38 -5.49
N PHE A 274 -16.73 -13.83 -5.37
CA PHE A 274 -17.17 -15.11 -5.98
C PHE A 274 -17.07 -15.11 -7.50
N LYS A 275 -17.22 -13.94 -8.14
CA LYS A 275 -17.11 -13.79 -9.60
C LYS A 275 -15.65 -13.91 -10.11
N THR A 276 -14.68 -13.62 -9.25
CA THR A 276 -13.25 -13.50 -9.59
C THR A 276 -12.39 -14.00 -8.42
N ILE A 277 -12.56 -15.27 -8.04
CA ILE A 277 -11.98 -15.83 -6.81
C ILE A 277 -10.44 -15.89 -6.85
N ASP A 278 -9.85 -15.86 -8.05
CA ASP A 278 -8.42 -15.77 -8.33
C ASP A 278 -7.86 -14.33 -8.25
N GLU A 279 -8.74 -13.35 -8.00
CA GLU A 279 -8.42 -11.94 -7.80
C GLU A 279 -8.69 -11.52 -6.35
N ILE A 280 -8.04 -12.21 -5.41
CA ILE A 280 -8.12 -11.88 -3.98
C ILE A 280 -7.62 -10.46 -3.76
N ILE A 281 -8.46 -9.64 -3.14
CA ILE A 281 -8.12 -8.30 -2.69
C ILE A 281 -7.42 -8.43 -1.36
N VAL A 282 -6.22 -7.86 -1.26
CA VAL A 282 -5.37 -7.92 -0.06
C VAL A 282 -5.10 -6.51 0.42
N ARG A 283 -5.36 -6.25 1.70
CA ARG A 283 -4.93 -5.04 2.40
C ARG A 283 -4.25 -5.45 3.69
N ASN A 284 -3.00 -5.05 3.86
CA ASN A 284 -2.29 -5.20 5.12
C ASN A 284 -1.79 -3.83 5.59
N ASN A 285 -1.93 -3.57 6.88
CA ASN A 285 -1.31 -2.43 7.53
C ASN A 285 -0.68 -2.92 8.83
N SER A 286 0.64 -2.92 8.90
CA SER A 286 1.43 -3.36 10.04
C SER A 286 2.24 -2.19 10.60
N SER A 287 2.31 -2.06 11.91
CA SER A 287 3.11 -1.01 12.55
C SER A 287 3.79 -1.48 13.83
N VAL A 288 5.01 -0.99 14.05
CA VAL A 288 5.70 -1.05 15.33
C VAL A 288 5.79 0.38 15.85
N THR A 289 5.18 0.62 17.01
CA THR A 289 5.21 1.91 17.68
C THR A 289 6.03 1.79 18.97
N ALA A 290 7.13 2.51 19.04
CA ALA A 290 7.98 2.60 20.22
C ALA A 290 7.81 3.97 20.89
N LYS A 291 7.43 4.00 22.17
CA LYS A 291 7.41 5.21 23.00
C LYS A 291 8.84 5.53 23.43
N VAL A 292 9.35 6.65 22.94
CA VAL A 292 10.69 7.17 23.28
C VAL A 292 10.62 8.16 24.44
N GLY A 293 9.49 8.83 24.60
CA GLY A 293 9.19 9.69 25.74
C GLY A 293 7.68 9.83 25.96
N LYS A 294 7.28 10.71 26.87
CA LYS A 294 5.86 10.90 27.23
C LYS A 294 4.96 11.25 26.03
N TYR A 295 5.50 12.05 25.10
CA TYR A 295 4.77 12.51 23.92
C TYR A 295 5.43 12.07 22.61
N ILE A 296 6.63 11.48 22.66
CA ILE A 296 7.43 11.20 21.47
C ILE A 296 7.37 9.71 21.18
N THR A 297 6.96 9.36 19.95
CA THR A 297 6.93 7.99 19.45
C THR A 297 7.75 7.85 18.19
N ALA A 298 8.48 6.73 18.09
CA ALA A 298 9.02 6.26 16.83
C ALA A 298 8.04 5.24 16.23
N ILE A 299 7.71 5.40 14.96
CA ILE A 299 6.75 4.56 14.25
C ILE A 299 7.43 4.00 13.01
N LEU A 300 7.46 2.68 12.90
CA LEU A 300 7.70 1.96 11.66
C LEU A 300 6.36 1.43 11.16
N ASN A 301 5.99 1.78 9.94
CA ASN A 301 4.76 1.31 9.31
C ASN A 301 5.05 0.71 7.93
N VAL A 302 4.40 -0.41 7.65
CA VAL A 302 4.40 -1.07 6.36
C VAL A 302 2.96 -1.34 5.95
N GLN A 303 2.59 -0.84 4.78
CA GLN A 303 1.27 -1.03 4.20
C GLN A 303 1.41 -1.72 2.84
N LEU A 304 0.56 -2.71 2.61
CA LEU A 304 0.47 -3.46 1.37
C LEU A 304 -0.98 -3.42 0.86
N ILE A 305 -1.17 -3.09 -0.42
CA ILE A 305 -2.46 -3.14 -1.08
C ILE A 305 -2.31 -3.89 -2.41
N ASN A 306 -3.06 -4.97 -2.58
CA ASN A 306 -3.23 -5.65 -3.85
C ASN A 306 -4.72 -5.62 -4.24
N GLU A 307 -5.04 -4.88 -5.29
CA GLU A 307 -6.39 -4.80 -5.84
C GLU A 307 -6.29 -4.65 -7.36
N LYS A 308 -6.36 -5.79 -8.07
CA LYS A 308 -6.13 -5.88 -9.52
C LYS A 308 -7.01 -4.94 -10.35
N LYS A 309 -8.25 -4.67 -9.90
CA LYS A 309 -9.17 -3.71 -10.53
C LYS A 309 -8.65 -2.27 -10.52
N VAL A 310 -7.89 -1.87 -9.50
CA VAL A 310 -7.32 -0.51 -9.40
C VAL A 310 -5.95 -0.45 -10.07
N THR A 311 -5.08 -1.43 -9.81
CA THR A 311 -3.77 -1.53 -10.45
C THR A 311 -3.32 -2.99 -10.50
N PRO A 312 -2.69 -3.44 -11.61
CA PRO A 312 -2.20 -4.81 -11.73
C PRO A 312 -0.99 -5.11 -10.82
N ARG A 313 -0.43 -4.09 -10.15
CA ARG A 313 0.77 -4.22 -9.30
C ARG A 313 0.40 -4.10 -7.84
N THR A 314 1.01 -4.92 -7.00
CA THR A 314 0.98 -4.72 -5.55
C THR A 314 1.59 -3.37 -5.20
N GLN A 315 0.87 -2.59 -4.41
CA GLN A 315 1.32 -1.31 -3.86
C GLN A 315 1.92 -1.58 -2.48
N VAL A 316 3.10 -1.01 -2.23
CA VAL A 316 3.80 -1.09 -0.94
C VAL A 316 4.15 0.33 -0.52
N LYS A 317 3.85 0.66 0.73
CA LYS A 317 4.25 1.91 1.38
C LYS A 317 4.97 1.56 2.67
N GLU A 318 6.16 2.12 2.84
CA GLU A 318 6.95 2.00 4.05
C GLU A 318 7.16 3.40 4.63
N THR A 319 7.10 3.52 5.96
CA THR A 319 7.29 4.80 6.63
C THR A 319 8.01 4.57 7.95
N ILE A 320 9.11 5.29 8.15
CA ILE A 320 9.78 5.41 9.45
C ILE A 320 9.66 6.87 9.83
N ALA A 321 9.12 7.13 11.02
CA ALA A 321 8.95 8.50 11.46
C ALA A 321 9.04 8.66 12.98
N LEU A 322 9.40 9.88 13.38
CA LEU A 322 9.25 10.36 14.75
C LEU A 322 8.01 11.25 14.79
N GLY A 323 7.13 10.98 15.73
CA GLY A 323 5.88 11.69 15.90
C GLY A 323 5.64 12.12 17.33
N LEU A 324 4.79 13.12 17.47
CA LEU A 324 4.11 13.44 18.70
C LEU A 324 2.83 12.62 18.76
N SER A 325 2.57 11.92 19.86
CA SER A 325 1.28 11.26 20.08
C SER A 325 0.73 11.57 21.47
N TYR A 326 -0.60 11.67 21.55
CA TYR A 326 -1.31 11.97 22.78
C TYR A 326 -2.58 11.12 22.88
N THR A 327 -2.67 10.34 23.95
CA THR A 327 -3.90 9.63 24.35
C THR A 327 -4.84 10.63 25.00
N ILE A 328 -6.02 10.82 24.42
CA ILE A 328 -7.01 11.80 24.87
C ILE A 328 -7.85 11.22 26.01
N PHE A 329 -8.37 10.02 25.82
CA PHE A 329 -9.11 9.23 26.81
C PHE A 329 -8.89 7.74 26.53
#